data_AF-A0A7Y6AAW5-F1
#
_entry.id   AF-A0A7Y6AAW5-F1
#
_cell.length_a   1.000
_cell.length_b   1.000
_cell.length_c   1.000
_cell.angle_alpha   90.00
_cell.angle_beta   90.00
_cell.angle_gamma   90.00
#
_symmetry.space_group_name_H-M   'P 1'
#
loop_
_entity.id
_entity.type
_entity.pdbx_description
1 polymer ?
#
loop_
_entity_poly.entity_id
_entity_poly.type
_entity_poly.pdbx_seq_one_letter_code
_entity_poly.pdbx_strand_id
1 'polypeptide(L)'
;MSGAALPRLRRPRVPWAGLAATGVVGFYVAAFAWSMEHKTYDMWGALIVFPLLLTLGIPMLERLTRDDDPWFQKIVVWALVAKLVACFARYWMAFHLYGGNADAATYDLVGSDLAVYFRDGDFTVDIHRKVIGTGFIMILTGIVYAIVGQSLLSGYLVYSWLGFWGLYLAWRAFTIAYPDGDRKRYAKLVFFLPSLLFWPSGIGKDTWMLFTLGLCAYGCALLLVRRRGAYLFLLLGMTGTTMVRPHITVLVMCGLIVGYLLRSRPQQVSALGPLRAGFGAVVLGAGAVIALKQVGKFFGTNDLSAGSATEVVNRTQTLTSQGGSAQATVEQTSVISPSHLPQSLMTVLFRPFPFEVHNLQALLASLEGVLLMALVVTSLVRLRRLPGLLIRRPYLAFALVYVLVFAMAFANIKNFGILTRERVQVFPFVLVLLAIPKPEAPDGAPARRRGVAVTTGAKREGDPQWR
;
A
#
# COMPACT_ATOMS: atom_id res chain seq x y z
N MET A 1 -5.76 76.04 2.67
CA MET A 1 -5.74 75.04 1.57
C MET A 1 -5.50 73.67 2.20
N SER A 2 -6.55 72.90 2.47
CA SER A 2 -6.47 71.55 3.02
C SER A 2 -6.78 70.56 1.90
N GLY A 3 -5.80 69.75 1.52
CA GLY A 3 -5.94 68.73 0.48
C GLY A 3 -6.59 67.46 1.05
N ALA A 4 -7.86 67.24 0.71
CA ALA A 4 -8.56 66.00 1.02
C ALA A 4 -8.01 64.84 0.17
N ALA A 5 -7.48 63.81 0.81
CA ALA A 5 -7.05 62.57 0.15
C ALA A 5 -8.26 61.71 -0.22
N LEU A 6 -8.42 61.41 -1.51
CA LEU A 6 -9.48 60.55 -2.03
C LEU A 6 -9.26 59.06 -1.63
N PRO A 7 -10.33 58.32 -1.30
CA PRO A 7 -10.23 56.91 -0.93
C PRO A 7 -9.94 56.04 -2.18
N ARG A 8 -8.92 55.18 -2.09
CA ARG A 8 -8.58 54.22 -3.14
C ARG A 8 -9.67 53.13 -3.23
N LEU A 9 -10.48 53.17 -4.30
CA LEU A 9 -11.43 52.11 -4.65
C LEU A 9 -10.67 50.79 -4.91
N ARG A 10 -10.91 49.78 -4.06
CA ARG A 10 -10.44 48.40 -4.31
C ARG A 10 -11.24 47.82 -5.48
N ARG A 11 -10.57 47.48 -6.58
CA ARG A 11 -11.18 46.73 -7.70
C ARG A 11 -11.74 45.39 -7.21
N PRO A 12 -12.96 44.99 -7.61
CA PRO A 12 -13.50 43.69 -7.26
C PRO A 12 -12.65 42.58 -7.88
N ARG A 13 -12.13 41.66 -7.05
CA ARG A 13 -11.43 40.46 -7.53
C ARG A 13 -12.48 39.50 -8.08
N VAL A 14 -12.51 39.32 -9.39
CA VAL A 14 -13.34 38.31 -10.06
C VAL A 14 -13.01 36.93 -9.46
N PRO A 15 -14.01 36.15 -9.02
CA PRO A 15 -13.79 34.83 -8.41
C PRO A 15 -13.49 33.79 -9.49
N TRP A 16 -12.32 33.89 -10.13
CA TRP A 16 -11.84 32.97 -11.17
C TRP A 16 -11.93 31.49 -10.75
N ALA A 17 -11.74 31.20 -9.46
CA ALA A 17 -11.88 29.85 -8.91
C ALA A 17 -13.33 29.33 -8.98
N GLY A 18 -14.32 30.19 -8.71
CA GLY A 18 -15.74 29.82 -8.80
C GLY A 18 -16.17 29.62 -10.26
N LEU A 19 -15.74 30.49 -11.16
CA LEU A 19 -16.00 30.33 -12.60
C LEU A 19 -15.35 29.06 -13.16
N ALA A 20 -14.11 28.76 -12.78
CA ALA A 20 -13.44 27.53 -13.18
C ALA A 20 -14.14 26.27 -12.64
N ALA A 21 -14.57 26.27 -11.37
CA ALA A 21 -15.31 25.16 -10.79
C ALA A 21 -16.64 24.93 -11.51
N THR A 22 -17.38 25.99 -11.80
CA THR A 22 -18.66 25.91 -12.53
C THR A 22 -18.45 25.40 -13.96
N GLY A 23 -17.38 25.83 -14.63
CA GLY A 23 -17.00 25.32 -15.96
C GLY A 23 -16.62 23.84 -15.94
N VAL A 24 -15.89 23.37 -14.92
CA VAL A 24 -15.56 21.95 -14.76
C VAL A 24 -16.82 21.11 -14.53
N VAL A 25 -17.74 21.57 -13.67
CA VAL A 25 -19.01 20.88 -13.43
C VAL A 25 -19.86 20.87 -14.70
N GLY A 26 -19.98 22.00 -15.41
CA GLY A 26 -20.71 22.09 -16.67
C GLY A 26 -20.15 21.16 -17.74
N PHE A 27 -18.82 21.12 -17.91
CA PHE A 27 -18.15 20.18 -18.81
C PHE A 27 -18.41 18.73 -18.41
N TYR A 28 -18.36 18.41 -17.11
CA TYR A 28 -18.61 17.07 -16.62
C TYR A 28 -20.04 16.61 -16.90
N VAL A 29 -21.03 17.47 -16.64
CA VAL A 29 -22.45 17.18 -16.92
C VAL A 29 -22.70 17.03 -18.41
N ALA A 30 -22.09 17.88 -19.25
CA ALA A 30 -22.18 17.75 -20.71
C ALA A 30 -21.54 16.45 -21.21
N ALA A 31 -20.35 16.09 -20.71
CA ALA A 31 -19.68 14.84 -21.03
C ALA A 31 -20.48 13.62 -20.56
N PHE A 32 -21.13 13.70 -19.40
CA PHE A 32 -22.02 12.68 -18.88
C PHE A 32 -23.26 12.50 -19.77
N ALA A 33 -23.96 13.59 -20.10
CA ALA A 33 -25.14 13.56 -20.96
C ALA A 33 -24.80 12.99 -22.35
N TRP A 34 -23.69 13.42 -22.94
CA TRP A 34 -23.20 12.88 -24.21
C TRP A 34 -22.86 11.38 -24.10
N SER A 35 -22.23 10.95 -23.01
CA SER A 35 -21.89 9.55 -22.77
C SER A 35 -23.12 8.66 -22.61
N MET A 36 -24.18 9.14 -21.97
CA MET A 36 -25.44 8.38 -21.88
C MET A 36 -26.07 8.13 -23.26
N GLU A 37 -25.92 9.06 -24.19
CA GLU A 37 -26.50 8.96 -25.53
C GLU A 37 -25.62 8.12 -26.48
N HIS A 38 -24.29 8.15 -26.32
CA HIS A 38 -23.35 7.60 -27.31
C HIS A 38 -22.50 6.42 -26.83
N LYS A 39 -22.53 6.07 -25.54
CA LYS A 39 -21.66 5.04 -24.93
C LYS A 39 -22.44 4.00 -24.13
N THR A 40 -21.81 2.86 -23.91
CA THR A 40 -22.37 1.75 -23.13
C THR A 40 -22.54 2.13 -21.65
N TYR A 41 -23.41 1.39 -20.94
CA TYR A 41 -23.62 1.52 -19.50
C TYR A 41 -22.31 1.51 -18.70
N ASP A 42 -21.34 0.72 -19.13
CA ASP A 42 -20.03 0.66 -18.49
C ASP A 42 -19.33 2.02 -18.41
N MET A 43 -19.41 2.83 -19.48
CA MET A 43 -18.70 4.10 -19.57
C MET A 43 -19.45 5.23 -18.86
N TRP A 44 -20.76 5.33 -19.03
CA TRP A 44 -21.52 6.40 -18.38
C TRP A 44 -21.83 6.11 -16.92
N GLY A 45 -22.04 4.85 -16.52
CA GLY A 45 -22.20 4.47 -15.11
C GLY A 45 -20.97 4.82 -14.27
N ALA A 46 -19.77 4.63 -14.82
CA ALA A 46 -18.53 5.02 -14.16
C ALA A 46 -18.39 6.54 -13.93
N LEU A 47 -19.01 7.36 -14.78
CA LEU A 47 -19.10 8.82 -14.61
C LEU A 47 -20.06 9.23 -13.47
N ILE A 48 -20.87 8.32 -12.93
CA ILE A 48 -21.60 8.60 -11.68
C ILE A 48 -20.73 8.19 -10.49
N VAL A 49 -20.09 7.03 -10.59
CA VAL A 49 -19.35 6.41 -9.48
C VAL A 49 -18.08 7.18 -9.14
N PHE A 50 -17.36 7.72 -10.12
CA PHE A 50 -16.14 8.50 -9.90
C PHE A 50 -16.35 9.70 -8.95
N PRO A 51 -17.27 10.65 -9.22
CA PRO A 51 -17.52 11.78 -8.34
C PRO A 51 -18.17 11.35 -7.01
N LEU A 52 -18.98 10.28 -7.00
CA LEU A 52 -19.52 9.72 -5.76
C LEU A 52 -18.40 9.26 -4.81
N LEU A 53 -17.40 8.54 -5.32
CA LEU A 53 -16.27 8.09 -4.50
C LEU A 53 -15.40 9.24 -4.00
N LEU A 54 -15.28 10.34 -4.76
CA LEU A 54 -14.60 11.55 -4.31
C LEU A 54 -15.39 12.31 -3.25
N THR A 55 -16.71 12.46 -3.43
CA THR A 55 -17.59 13.13 -2.47
C THR A 55 -17.72 12.36 -1.15
N LEU A 56 -17.57 11.03 -1.17
CA LEU A 56 -17.45 10.21 0.04
C LEU A 56 -16.02 10.25 0.61
N GLY A 57 -15.01 10.13 -0.25
CA GLY A 57 -13.61 9.98 0.15
C GLY A 57 -12.99 11.25 0.73
N ILE A 58 -13.21 12.41 0.12
CA ILE A 58 -12.57 13.68 0.51
C ILE A 58 -13.02 14.13 1.91
N PRO A 59 -14.32 14.21 2.25
CA PRO A 59 -14.74 14.59 3.60
C PRO A 59 -14.27 13.61 4.66
N MET A 60 -14.22 12.31 4.34
CA MET A 60 -13.69 11.29 5.24
C MET A 60 -12.19 11.51 5.49
N LEU A 61 -11.41 11.84 4.46
CA LEU A 61 -10.00 12.20 4.60
C LEU A 61 -9.79 13.47 5.41
N GLU A 62 -10.56 14.53 5.14
CA GLU A 62 -10.48 15.79 5.90
C GLU A 62 -10.75 15.56 7.39
N ARG A 63 -11.75 14.71 7.72
CA ARG A 63 -12.04 14.33 9.11
C ARG A 63 -10.91 13.52 9.73
N LEU A 64 -10.38 12.53 9.02
CA LEU A 64 -9.35 11.61 9.54
C LEU A 64 -7.95 12.24 9.63
N THR A 65 -7.69 13.30 8.84
CA THR A 65 -6.40 14.00 8.77
C THR A 65 -6.44 15.41 9.34
N ARG A 66 -7.51 15.75 10.07
CA ARG A 66 -7.72 17.07 10.70
C ARG A 66 -6.56 17.50 11.59
N ASP A 67 -5.95 16.55 12.29
CA ASP A 67 -4.82 16.78 13.22
C ASP A 67 -3.45 16.62 12.54
N ASP A 68 -3.41 16.26 11.25
CA ASP A 68 -2.18 16.10 10.48
C ASP A 68 -1.79 17.43 9.78
N ASP A 69 -0.53 17.52 9.34
CA ASP A 69 -0.01 18.71 8.67
C ASP A 69 -0.87 19.12 7.44
N PRO A 70 -1.10 20.42 7.18
CA PRO A 70 -1.85 20.88 6.00
C PRO A 70 -1.25 20.42 4.66
N TRP A 71 0.07 20.20 4.63
CA TRP A 71 0.76 19.62 3.49
C TRP A 71 0.30 18.18 3.21
N PHE A 72 0.12 17.39 4.28
CA PHE A 72 -0.31 16.00 4.17
C PHE A 72 -1.76 15.90 3.71
N GLN A 73 -2.65 16.73 4.27
CA GLN A 73 -4.06 16.83 3.88
C GLN A 73 -4.21 17.04 2.36
N LYS A 74 -3.39 17.91 1.76
CA LYS A 74 -3.40 18.12 0.31
C LYS A 74 -2.90 16.90 -0.46
N ILE A 75 -1.80 16.29 0.00
CA ILE A 75 -1.18 15.16 -0.69
C ILE A 75 -2.07 13.92 -0.66
N VAL A 76 -2.73 13.65 0.45
CA VAL A 76 -3.58 12.45 0.57
C VAL A 76 -4.81 12.55 -0.34
N VAL A 77 -5.34 13.76 -0.55
CA VAL A 77 -6.40 14.01 -1.55
C VAL A 77 -5.87 13.82 -2.97
N TRP A 78 -4.69 14.37 -3.30
CA TRP A 78 -4.06 14.13 -4.61
C TRP A 78 -3.74 12.66 -4.84
N ALA A 79 -3.39 11.92 -3.79
CA ALA A 79 -3.17 10.48 -3.85
C ALA A 79 -4.47 9.73 -4.16
N LEU A 80 -5.60 10.10 -3.55
CA LEU A 80 -6.91 9.54 -3.87
C LEU A 80 -7.27 9.77 -5.34
N VAL A 81 -7.14 11.01 -5.82
CA VAL A 81 -7.41 11.37 -7.21
C VAL A 81 -6.49 10.60 -8.16
N ALA A 82 -5.18 10.58 -7.90
CA ALA A 82 -4.21 9.84 -8.71
C ALA A 82 -4.54 8.34 -8.75
N LYS A 83 -5.00 7.78 -7.64
CA LYS A 83 -5.39 6.37 -7.52
C LYS A 83 -6.61 6.05 -8.38
N LEU A 84 -7.66 6.89 -8.32
CA LEU A 84 -8.84 6.74 -9.18
C LEU A 84 -8.52 6.97 -10.66
N VAL A 85 -7.62 7.89 -10.99
CA VAL A 85 -7.16 8.11 -12.38
C VAL A 85 -6.35 6.90 -12.89
N ALA A 86 -5.50 6.32 -12.05
CA ALA A 86 -4.72 5.14 -12.41
C ALA A 86 -5.59 3.91 -12.75
N CYS A 87 -6.85 3.88 -12.28
CA CYS A 87 -7.82 2.85 -12.67
C CYS A 87 -8.09 2.85 -14.18
N PHE A 88 -8.17 4.02 -14.84
CA PHE A 88 -8.38 4.06 -16.29
C PHE A 88 -7.20 3.49 -17.07
N ALA A 89 -5.97 3.79 -16.65
CA ALA A 89 -4.78 3.19 -17.23
C ALA A 89 -4.76 1.67 -17.02
N ARG A 90 -5.15 1.20 -15.83
CA ARG A 90 -5.22 -0.23 -15.50
C ARG A 90 -6.31 -0.96 -16.29
N TYR A 91 -7.45 -0.30 -16.52
CA TYR A 91 -8.54 -0.78 -17.36
C TYR A 91 -8.09 -0.90 -18.82
N TRP A 92 -7.48 0.15 -19.36
CA TRP A 92 -6.96 0.16 -20.73
C TRP A 92 -5.96 -0.98 -20.95
N MET A 93 -5.02 -1.19 -20.02
CA MET A 93 -4.10 -2.32 -20.09
C MET A 93 -4.81 -3.68 -20.09
N ALA A 94 -5.80 -3.88 -19.22
CA ALA A 94 -6.50 -5.17 -19.11
C ALA A 94 -7.25 -5.53 -20.40
N PHE A 95 -7.94 -4.57 -21.01
CA PHE A 95 -8.88 -4.85 -22.10
C PHE A 95 -8.33 -4.56 -23.49
N HIS A 96 -7.40 -3.60 -23.63
CA HIS A 96 -6.80 -3.28 -24.92
C HIS A 96 -5.45 -3.95 -25.12
N LEU A 97 -4.55 -3.87 -24.13
CA LEU A 97 -3.20 -4.45 -24.27
C LEU A 97 -3.19 -5.97 -24.11
N TYR A 98 -4.01 -6.51 -23.21
CA TYR A 98 -4.10 -7.96 -22.97
C TYR A 98 -5.25 -8.64 -23.71
N GLY A 99 -5.97 -7.90 -24.59
CA GLY A 99 -7.07 -8.45 -25.38
C GLY A 99 -8.21 -9.04 -24.55
N GLY A 100 -8.43 -8.53 -23.33
CA GLY A 100 -9.47 -9.03 -22.42
C GLY A 100 -9.09 -10.31 -21.64
N ASN A 101 -7.91 -10.89 -21.88
CA ASN A 101 -7.40 -12.05 -21.15
C ASN A 101 -6.84 -11.66 -19.76
N ALA A 102 -7.62 -10.90 -18.99
CA ALA A 102 -7.33 -10.54 -17.62
C ALA A 102 -8.30 -11.24 -16.68
N ASP A 103 -7.83 -11.70 -15.51
CA ASP A 103 -8.70 -12.30 -14.48
C ASP A 103 -9.92 -11.42 -14.13
N ALA A 104 -9.76 -10.10 -14.29
CA ALA A 104 -10.80 -9.10 -14.11
C ALA A 104 -12.04 -9.34 -14.98
N ALA A 105 -11.89 -9.83 -16.21
CA ALA A 105 -13.02 -10.17 -17.08
C ALA A 105 -13.83 -11.34 -16.49
N THR A 106 -13.17 -12.35 -15.94
CA THR A 106 -13.86 -13.46 -15.26
C THR A 106 -14.54 -12.99 -13.97
N TYR A 107 -13.91 -12.09 -13.20
CA TYR A 107 -14.53 -11.52 -12.00
C TYR A 107 -15.76 -10.68 -12.32
N ASP A 108 -15.71 -9.96 -13.44
CA ASP A 108 -16.80 -9.11 -13.92
C ASP A 108 -18.00 -9.92 -14.39
N LEU A 109 -17.79 -10.95 -15.21
CA LEU A 109 -18.86 -11.83 -15.69
C LEU A 109 -19.56 -12.53 -14.52
N VAL A 110 -18.81 -13.26 -13.70
CA VAL A 110 -19.39 -14.01 -12.56
C VAL A 110 -19.96 -13.05 -11.51
N GLY A 111 -19.30 -11.93 -11.26
CA GLY A 111 -19.78 -10.91 -10.34
C GLY A 111 -21.10 -10.28 -10.81
N SER A 112 -21.25 -10.04 -12.11
CA SER A 112 -22.50 -9.52 -12.68
C SER A 112 -23.65 -10.49 -12.50
N ASP A 113 -23.43 -11.78 -12.75
CA ASP A 113 -24.43 -12.82 -12.54
C ASP A 113 -24.83 -12.90 -11.05
N LEU A 114 -23.86 -12.95 -10.14
CA LEU A 114 -24.10 -13.01 -8.70
C LEU A 114 -24.84 -11.77 -8.16
N ALA A 115 -24.58 -10.59 -8.73
CA ALA A 115 -25.20 -9.35 -8.28
C ALA A 115 -26.72 -9.35 -8.42
N VAL A 116 -27.29 -10.08 -9.39
CA VAL A 116 -28.74 -10.22 -9.54
C VAL A 116 -29.32 -10.96 -8.33
N TYR A 117 -28.79 -12.14 -8.03
CA TYR A 117 -29.22 -12.94 -6.88
C TYR A 117 -29.02 -12.22 -5.54
N PHE A 118 -27.90 -11.53 -5.37
CA PHE A 118 -27.63 -10.77 -4.14
C PHE A 118 -28.59 -9.60 -3.93
N ARG A 119 -29.10 -8.98 -5.00
CA ARG A 119 -30.16 -7.95 -4.89
C ARG A 119 -31.50 -8.55 -4.47
N ASP A 120 -31.75 -9.80 -4.86
CA ASP A 120 -32.95 -10.55 -4.46
C ASP A 120 -32.81 -11.21 -3.07
N GLY A 121 -31.65 -11.04 -2.41
CA GLY A 121 -31.36 -11.57 -1.08
C GLY A 121 -30.95 -13.04 -1.05
N ASP A 122 -30.71 -13.66 -2.20
CA ASP A 122 -30.23 -15.03 -2.32
C ASP A 122 -28.69 -15.08 -2.32
N PHE A 123 -28.12 -15.59 -1.22
CA PHE A 123 -26.68 -15.78 -1.05
C PHE A 123 -26.25 -17.25 -1.17
N THR A 124 -27.14 -18.16 -1.60
CA THR A 124 -26.89 -19.61 -1.64
C THR A 124 -26.31 -20.09 -2.97
N VAL A 125 -26.10 -19.18 -3.93
CA VAL A 125 -25.64 -19.49 -5.29
C VAL A 125 -24.25 -20.13 -5.28
N ASP A 126 -24.15 -21.33 -5.85
CA ASP A 126 -22.86 -22.02 -6.02
C ASP A 126 -22.09 -21.47 -7.23
N ILE A 127 -20.93 -20.90 -6.94
CA ILE A 127 -19.98 -20.39 -7.94
C ILE A 127 -19.17 -21.51 -8.63
N HIS A 128 -19.45 -22.78 -8.33
CA HIS A 128 -18.76 -23.97 -8.85
C HIS A 128 -17.24 -23.90 -8.67
N ARG A 129 -16.80 -23.17 -7.64
CA ARG A 129 -15.40 -22.87 -7.37
C ARG A 129 -15.20 -22.72 -5.88
N LYS A 130 -14.01 -23.10 -5.40
CA LYS A 130 -13.64 -22.85 -4.01
C LYS A 130 -13.74 -21.35 -3.70
N VAL A 131 -14.40 -21.03 -2.59
CA VAL A 131 -14.54 -19.65 -2.09
C VAL A 131 -13.17 -19.02 -1.88
N ILE A 132 -12.19 -19.73 -1.34
CA ILE A 132 -10.86 -19.16 -1.10
C ILE A 132 -10.13 -18.89 -2.43
N GLY A 133 -9.53 -17.71 -2.54
CA GLY A 133 -8.69 -17.29 -3.67
C GLY A 133 -9.49 -16.53 -4.73
N THR A 134 -9.64 -17.14 -5.91
CA THR A 134 -10.32 -16.52 -7.06
C THR A 134 -11.83 -16.38 -6.81
N GLY A 135 -12.46 -17.38 -6.18
CA GLY A 135 -13.91 -17.37 -5.90
C GLY A 135 -14.33 -16.21 -4.98
N PHE A 136 -13.51 -15.88 -3.99
CA PHE A 136 -13.78 -14.79 -3.06
C PHE A 136 -13.86 -13.45 -3.78
N ILE A 137 -12.97 -13.21 -4.74
CA ILE A 137 -13.00 -11.97 -5.54
C ILE A 137 -14.23 -11.94 -6.46
N MET A 138 -14.71 -13.08 -6.96
CA MET A 138 -15.97 -13.15 -7.72
C MET A 138 -17.16 -12.74 -6.85
N ILE A 139 -17.28 -13.34 -5.66
CA ILE A 139 -18.33 -13.02 -4.68
C ILE A 139 -18.26 -11.55 -4.25
N LEU A 140 -17.06 -11.07 -3.92
CA LEU A 140 -16.84 -9.67 -3.53
C LEU A 140 -17.24 -8.71 -4.65
N THR A 141 -16.91 -9.05 -5.91
CA THR A 141 -17.32 -8.24 -7.07
C THR A 141 -18.83 -8.24 -7.24
N GLY A 142 -19.50 -9.38 -7.04
CA GLY A 142 -20.97 -9.43 -7.02
C GLY A 142 -21.60 -8.56 -5.95
N ILE A 143 -21.03 -8.52 -4.74
CA ILE A 143 -21.49 -7.62 -3.66
C ILE A 143 -21.31 -6.15 -4.08
N VAL A 144 -20.16 -5.80 -4.68
CA VAL A 144 -19.90 -4.45 -5.18
C VAL A 144 -20.91 -4.06 -6.26
N TYR A 145 -21.18 -4.95 -7.21
CA TYR A 145 -22.13 -4.71 -8.29
C TYR A 145 -23.59 -4.69 -7.83
N ALA A 146 -23.94 -5.44 -6.79
CA ALA A 146 -25.26 -5.36 -6.17
C ALA A 146 -25.55 -3.95 -5.67
N ILE A 147 -24.54 -3.25 -5.12
CA ILE A 147 -24.64 -1.90 -4.55
C ILE A 147 -24.49 -0.80 -5.61
N VAL A 148 -23.45 -0.90 -6.45
CA VAL A 148 -23.01 0.21 -7.34
C VAL A 148 -23.57 0.10 -8.76
N GLY A 149 -24.06 -1.09 -9.15
CA GLY A 149 -24.46 -1.41 -10.52
C GLY A 149 -23.46 -2.32 -11.23
N GLN A 150 -23.94 -3.07 -12.22
CA GLN A 150 -23.15 -4.00 -13.03
C GLN A 150 -22.40 -3.22 -14.12
N SER A 151 -21.33 -2.54 -13.73
CA SER A 151 -20.46 -1.81 -14.64
C SER A 151 -19.01 -2.16 -14.32
N LEU A 152 -18.30 -2.66 -15.33
CA LEU A 152 -16.91 -3.10 -15.20
C LEU A 152 -16.01 -1.97 -14.69
N LEU A 153 -16.14 -0.79 -15.29
CA LEU A 153 -15.35 0.38 -14.94
C LEU A 153 -15.74 0.93 -13.56
N SER A 154 -17.01 0.82 -13.17
CA SER A 154 -17.46 1.16 -11.81
C SER A 154 -16.83 0.24 -10.76
N GLY A 155 -16.75 -1.06 -11.04
CA GLY A 155 -16.03 -2.01 -10.20
C GLY A 155 -14.56 -1.65 -10.05
N TYR A 156 -13.89 -1.30 -11.16
CA TYR A 156 -12.50 -0.85 -11.12
C TYR A 156 -12.30 0.38 -10.23
N LEU A 157 -13.21 1.36 -10.29
CA LEU A 157 -13.17 2.56 -9.46
C LEU A 157 -13.34 2.25 -7.97
N VAL A 158 -14.31 1.41 -7.62
CA VAL A 158 -14.56 1.00 -6.21
C VAL A 158 -13.36 0.23 -5.66
N TYR A 159 -12.82 -0.71 -6.42
CA TYR A 159 -11.60 -1.42 -6.03
C TYR A 159 -10.42 -0.46 -5.88
N SER A 160 -10.22 0.47 -6.82
CA SER A 160 -9.15 1.47 -6.71
C SER A 160 -9.27 2.34 -5.45
N TRP A 161 -10.49 2.76 -5.12
CA TRP A 161 -10.82 3.46 -3.87
C TRP A 161 -10.53 2.61 -2.62
N LEU A 162 -10.83 1.32 -2.66
CA LEU A 162 -10.48 0.38 -1.60
C LEU A 162 -8.95 0.24 -1.44
N GLY A 163 -8.23 0.13 -2.56
CA GLY A 163 -6.76 0.08 -2.59
C GLY A 163 -6.11 1.34 -2.01
N PHE A 164 -6.70 2.51 -2.25
CA PHE A 164 -6.29 3.76 -1.62
C PHE A 164 -6.35 3.68 -0.09
N TRP A 165 -7.44 3.17 0.47
CA TRP A 165 -7.56 3.03 1.93
C TRP A 165 -6.53 2.07 2.51
N GLY A 166 -6.12 1.04 1.77
CA GLY A 166 -4.98 0.20 2.13
C GLY A 166 -3.68 0.99 2.31
N LEU A 167 -3.36 1.86 1.34
CA LEU A 167 -2.18 2.74 1.40
C LEU A 167 -2.29 3.77 2.53
N TYR A 168 -3.48 4.35 2.73
CA TYR A 168 -3.73 5.27 3.84
C TYR A 168 -3.51 4.60 5.19
N LEU A 169 -4.02 3.38 5.39
CA LEU A 169 -3.83 2.60 6.61
C LEU A 169 -2.36 2.23 6.83
N ALA A 170 -1.62 1.89 5.77
CA ALA A 170 -0.17 1.67 5.85
C ALA A 170 0.58 2.94 6.29
N TRP A 171 0.20 4.11 5.75
CA TRP A 171 0.70 5.40 6.20
C TRP A 171 0.39 5.70 7.67
N ARG A 172 -0.84 5.46 8.11
CA ARG A 172 -1.23 5.61 9.52
C ARG A 172 -0.48 4.64 10.44
N ALA A 173 -0.26 3.41 9.99
CA ALA A 173 0.52 2.42 10.73
C ALA A 173 1.95 2.92 10.98
N PHE A 174 2.59 3.45 9.95
CA PHE A 174 3.94 4.02 10.06
C PHE A 174 3.99 5.22 11.01
N THR A 175 3.07 6.17 10.89
CA THR A 175 3.09 7.39 11.71
C THR A 175 2.80 7.12 13.19
N ILE A 176 1.96 6.13 13.49
CA ILE A 176 1.68 5.71 14.88
C ILE A 176 2.85 4.93 15.46
N ALA A 177 3.37 3.96 14.72
CA ALA A 177 4.40 3.04 15.24
C ALA A 177 5.80 3.64 15.23
N TYR A 178 6.07 4.57 14.32
CA TYR A 178 7.35 5.26 14.20
C TYR A 178 7.18 6.79 14.05
N PRO A 179 6.84 7.49 15.14
CA PRO A 179 6.59 8.95 15.10
C PRO A 179 7.78 9.78 14.60
N ASP A 180 9.01 9.33 14.88
CA ASP A 180 10.27 9.99 14.47
C ASP A 180 10.69 9.65 13.03
N GLY A 181 9.93 8.78 12.35
CA GLY A 181 10.15 8.42 10.95
C GLY A 181 9.98 9.62 10.01
N ASP A 182 10.60 9.56 8.84
CA ASP A 182 10.43 10.57 7.79
C ASP A 182 9.05 10.40 7.11
N ARG A 183 8.01 10.93 7.78
CA ARG A 183 6.60 10.81 7.37
C ARG A 183 6.35 11.38 5.97
N LYS A 184 7.07 12.44 5.61
CA LYS A 184 6.96 13.09 4.30
C LYS A 184 7.51 12.20 3.19
N ARG A 185 8.68 11.59 3.42
CA ARG A 185 9.26 10.62 2.48
C ARG A 185 8.38 9.40 2.34
N TYR A 186 7.88 8.84 3.45
CA TYR A 186 7.00 7.67 3.40
C TYR A 186 5.71 7.96 2.65
N ALA A 187 5.03 9.09 2.94
CA ALA A 187 3.82 9.50 2.24
C ALA A 187 4.03 9.59 0.72
N LYS A 188 5.09 10.28 0.27
CA LYS A 188 5.37 10.41 -1.16
C LYS A 188 5.59 9.04 -1.83
N LEU A 189 6.33 8.15 -1.18
CA LEU A 189 6.64 6.84 -1.75
C LEU A 189 5.41 5.93 -1.72
N VAL A 190 4.71 5.79 -0.59
CA VAL A 190 3.59 4.85 -0.48
C VAL A 190 2.41 5.25 -1.38
N PHE A 191 2.17 6.55 -1.56
CA PHE A 191 1.05 7.04 -2.37
C PHE A 191 1.36 7.22 -3.86
N PHE A 192 2.62 7.49 -4.24
CA PHE A 192 2.96 7.82 -5.63
C PHE A 192 3.99 6.90 -6.27
N LEU A 193 4.38 5.80 -5.62
CA LEU A 193 5.17 4.77 -6.29
C LEU A 193 4.34 4.16 -7.45
N PRO A 194 4.84 4.18 -8.71
CA PRO A 194 4.05 3.80 -9.87
C PRO A 194 3.33 2.45 -9.75
N SER A 195 3.99 1.41 -9.24
CA SER A 195 3.38 0.09 -9.04
C SER A 195 2.25 0.09 -8.00
N LEU A 196 2.38 0.85 -6.91
CA LEU A 196 1.33 0.98 -5.90
C LEU A 196 0.15 1.81 -6.41
N LEU A 197 0.40 2.77 -7.31
CA LEU A 197 -0.65 3.51 -8.00
C LEU A 197 -1.34 2.68 -9.08
N PHE A 198 -0.61 1.86 -9.82
CA PHE A 198 -1.13 1.24 -11.05
C PHE A 198 -1.77 -0.13 -10.81
N TRP A 199 -1.04 -1.07 -10.20
CA TRP A 199 -1.48 -2.46 -10.12
C TRP A 199 -2.74 -2.69 -9.28
N PRO A 200 -2.87 -2.11 -8.06
CA PRO A 200 -4.02 -2.32 -7.20
C PRO A 200 -5.09 -1.25 -7.47
N SER A 201 -5.37 -0.99 -8.75
CA SER A 201 -6.35 0.01 -9.23
C SER A 201 -7.38 -0.60 -10.18
N GLY A 202 -7.62 -1.90 -10.03
CA GLY A 202 -8.67 -2.59 -10.78
C GLY A 202 -9.21 -3.77 -9.98
N ILE A 203 -10.23 -4.43 -10.55
CA ILE A 203 -10.83 -5.62 -9.95
C ILE A 203 -9.77 -6.72 -9.92
N GLY A 204 -9.45 -7.19 -8.72
CA GLY A 204 -8.47 -8.26 -8.58
C GLY A 204 -7.96 -8.47 -7.17
N LYS A 205 -7.24 -9.58 -7.02
CA LYS A 205 -6.63 -10.02 -5.76
C LYS A 205 -5.67 -8.96 -5.21
N ASP A 206 -4.91 -8.31 -6.08
CA ASP A 206 -3.83 -7.38 -5.67
C ASP A 206 -4.38 -6.19 -4.87
N THR A 207 -5.52 -5.66 -5.30
CA THR A 207 -6.20 -4.53 -4.64
C THR A 207 -6.75 -4.92 -3.27
N TRP A 208 -7.43 -6.07 -3.18
CA TRP A 208 -7.93 -6.59 -1.90
C TRP A 208 -6.80 -6.92 -0.93
N MET A 209 -5.72 -7.52 -1.43
CA MET A 209 -4.53 -7.83 -0.63
C MET A 209 -3.88 -6.55 -0.11
N LEU A 210 -3.76 -5.49 -0.91
CA LEU A 210 -3.21 -4.22 -0.44
C LEU A 210 -4.07 -3.59 0.66
N PHE A 211 -5.39 -3.62 0.51
CA PHE A 211 -6.32 -3.13 1.52
C PHE A 211 -6.20 -3.88 2.85
N THR A 212 -6.25 -5.21 2.80
CA THR A 212 -6.17 -6.07 3.98
C THR A 212 -4.79 -6.09 4.63
N LEU A 213 -3.71 -5.96 3.85
CA LEU A 213 -2.37 -5.72 4.38
C LEU A 213 -2.24 -4.35 5.05
N GLY A 214 -2.92 -3.32 4.54
CA GLY A 214 -3.05 -2.03 5.21
C GLY A 214 -3.73 -2.16 6.57
N LEU A 215 -4.83 -2.90 6.65
CA LEU A 215 -5.51 -3.23 7.92
C LEU A 215 -4.59 -3.99 8.89
N CYS A 216 -3.89 -5.02 8.40
CA CYS A 216 -2.90 -5.76 9.18
C CYS A 216 -1.78 -4.86 9.69
N ALA A 217 -1.19 -4.02 8.84
CA ALA A 217 -0.14 -3.08 9.21
C ALA A 217 -0.62 -2.12 10.31
N TYR A 218 -1.82 -1.56 10.16
CA TYR A 218 -2.42 -0.66 11.13
C TYR A 218 -2.73 -1.37 12.46
N GLY A 219 -3.30 -2.58 12.41
CA GLY A 219 -3.53 -3.42 13.58
C GLY A 219 -2.24 -3.80 14.31
N CYS A 220 -1.18 -4.17 13.57
CA CYS A 220 0.16 -4.44 14.11
C CYS A 220 0.72 -3.18 14.80
N ALA A 221 0.64 -2.02 14.16
CA ALA A 221 1.10 -0.76 14.73
C ALA A 221 0.38 -0.42 16.05
N LEU A 222 -0.95 -0.51 16.08
CA LEU A 222 -1.74 -0.30 17.30
C LEU A 222 -1.38 -1.30 18.40
N LEU A 223 -1.24 -2.59 18.04
CA LEU A 223 -0.90 -3.65 18.98
C LEU A 223 0.45 -3.40 19.63
N LEU A 224 1.46 -3.01 18.84
CA LEU A 224 2.83 -2.78 19.29
C LEU A 224 2.96 -1.48 20.12
N VAL A 225 2.11 -0.47 19.86
CA VAL A 225 2.08 0.80 20.62
C VAL A 225 1.11 0.77 21.83
N ARG A 226 0.42 -0.35 22.11
CA ARG A 226 -0.57 -0.50 23.22
C ARG A 226 -1.82 0.34 23.04
N ARG A 227 -2.25 0.60 21.80
CA ARG A 227 -3.50 1.31 21.52
C ARG A 227 -4.67 0.34 21.38
N ARG A 228 -5.85 0.79 21.81
CA ARG A 228 -7.12 0.04 21.68
C ARG A 228 -7.48 -0.15 20.20
N GLY A 229 -8.29 -1.17 19.92
CA GLY A 229 -8.76 -1.49 18.56
C GLY A 229 -7.82 -2.36 17.74
N ALA A 230 -6.60 -2.65 18.21
CA ALA A 230 -5.62 -3.45 17.49
C ALA A 230 -6.14 -4.82 17.03
N TYR A 231 -6.83 -5.54 17.92
CA TYR A 231 -7.37 -6.87 17.62
C TYR A 231 -8.45 -6.85 16.53
N LEU A 232 -9.27 -5.81 16.47
CA LEU A 232 -10.30 -5.68 15.43
C LEU A 232 -9.65 -5.56 14.05
N PHE A 233 -8.69 -4.64 13.90
CA PHE A 233 -8.00 -4.45 12.63
C PHE A 233 -7.15 -5.66 12.22
N LEU A 234 -6.51 -6.33 13.18
CA LEU A 234 -5.78 -7.57 12.93
C LEU A 234 -6.70 -8.70 12.50
N LEU A 235 -7.84 -8.90 13.17
CA LEU A 235 -8.82 -9.92 12.82
C LEU A 235 -9.37 -9.68 11.41
N LEU A 236 -9.82 -8.46 11.11
CA LEU A 236 -10.36 -8.11 9.80
C LEU A 236 -9.30 -8.24 8.71
N GLY A 237 -8.08 -7.75 8.96
CA GLY A 237 -6.96 -7.86 8.04
C GLY A 237 -6.56 -9.31 7.76
N MET A 238 -6.35 -10.12 8.80
CA MET A 238 -5.91 -11.52 8.68
C MET A 238 -6.97 -12.42 8.06
N THR A 239 -8.25 -12.23 8.42
CA THR A 239 -9.36 -12.92 7.76
C THR A 239 -9.41 -12.54 6.29
N GLY A 240 -9.34 -11.24 5.99
CA GLY A 240 -9.33 -10.73 4.62
C GLY A 240 -8.17 -11.26 3.77
N THR A 241 -6.94 -11.30 4.31
CA THR A 241 -5.79 -11.88 3.60
C THR A 241 -5.96 -13.39 3.43
N THR A 242 -6.51 -14.10 4.41
CA THR A 242 -6.69 -15.56 4.34
C THR A 242 -7.70 -15.97 3.28
N MET A 243 -8.76 -15.18 3.07
CA MET A 243 -9.77 -15.46 2.04
C MET A 243 -9.20 -15.45 0.62
N VAL A 244 -8.09 -14.75 0.36
CA VAL A 244 -7.48 -14.69 -0.97
C VAL A 244 -6.13 -15.39 -1.04
N ARG A 245 -5.27 -15.18 -0.03
CA ARG A 245 -3.90 -15.70 0.06
C ARG A 245 -3.54 -16.09 1.52
N PRO A 246 -3.90 -17.31 1.97
CA PRO A 246 -3.57 -17.81 3.32
C PRO A 246 -2.08 -17.71 3.67
N HIS A 247 -1.21 -17.98 2.70
CA HIS A 247 0.24 -17.91 2.88
C HIS A 247 0.71 -16.51 3.32
N ILE A 248 0.13 -15.43 2.77
CA ILE A 248 0.48 -14.05 3.15
C ILE A 248 0.08 -13.77 4.60
N THR A 249 -1.04 -14.33 5.08
CA THR A 249 -1.43 -14.22 6.49
C THR A 249 -0.36 -14.81 7.40
N VAL A 250 0.24 -15.95 7.04
CA VAL A 250 1.34 -16.51 7.80
C VAL A 250 2.55 -15.58 7.83
N LEU A 251 2.89 -14.94 6.71
CA LEU A 251 3.98 -13.96 6.67
C LEU A 251 3.73 -12.78 7.62
N VAL A 252 2.51 -12.25 7.64
CA VAL A 252 2.09 -11.21 8.59
C VAL A 252 2.24 -11.70 10.03
N MET A 253 1.78 -12.91 10.33
CA MET A 253 1.89 -13.52 11.66
C MET A 253 3.34 -13.69 12.10
N CYS A 254 4.22 -14.16 11.20
CA CYS A 254 5.65 -14.30 11.49
C CYS A 254 6.27 -12.96 11.88
N GLY A 255 6.03 -11.93 11.07
CA GLY A 255 6.48 -10.58 11.37
C GLY A 255 5.92 -10.07 12.70
N LEU A 256 4.62 -10.32 12.95
CA LEU A 256 3.94 -9.81 14.13
C LEU A 256 4.49 -10.46 15.39
N ILE A 257 4.73 -11.77 15.39
CA ILE A 257 5.28 -12.45 16.56
C ILE A 257 6.68 -11.90 16.86
N VAL A 258 7.55 -11.74 15.86
CA VAL A 258 8.88 -11.18 16.07
C VAL A 258 8.82 -9.74 16.58
N GLY A 259 7.99 -8.90 15.97
CA GLY A 259 7.74 -7.54 16.44
C GLY A 259 7.20 -7.53 17.87
N TYR A 260 6.33 -8.46 18.24
CA TYR A 260 5.78 -8.56 19.59
C TYR A 260 6.82 -9.05 20.60
N LEU A 261 7.72 -9.97 20.22
CA LEU A 261 8.79 -10.47 21.06
C LEU A 261 9.88 -9.43 21.33
N LEU A 262 10.23 -8.64 20.30
CA LEU A 262 11.18 -7.53 20.41
C LEU A 262 10.59 -6.29 21.08
N ARG A 263 9.29 -6.32 21.37
CA ARG A 263 8.63 -5.24 22.10
C ARG A 263 9.14 -5.16 23.54
N SER A 264 9.99 -4.18 23.79
CA SER A 264 10.41 -3.79 25.14
C SER A 264 9.18 -3.51 26.03
N ARG A 265 9.08 -4.23 27.14
CA ARG A 265 8.10 -3.92 28.19
C ARG A 265 8.61 -2.73 29.00
N PRO A 266 7.74 -1.82 29.44
CA PRO A 266 8.15 -0.81 30.40
C PRO A 266 8.52 -1.52 31.71
N GLN A 267 9.78 -1.31 32.11
CA GLN A 267 10.19 -1.16 33.50
C GLN A 267 10.57 -2.37 34.36
N GLN A 268 10.95 -3.52 33.79
CA GLN A 268 11.81 -4.46 34.54
C GLN A 268 12.90 -5.04 33.64
N VAL A 269 14.13 -4.64 33.96
CA VAL A 269 15.38 -5.21 33.46
C VAL A 269 15.32 -6.70 33.73
N SER A 270 15.28 -7.52 32.69
CA SER A 270 15.30 -8.97 32.86
C SER A 270 16.39 -9.51 31.96
N ALA A 271 17.29 -10.29 32.55
CA ALA A 271 18.43 -10.99 31.94
C ALA A 271 18.06 -11.92 30.76
N LEU A 272 16.79 -11.96 30.35
CA LEU A 272 16.23 -12.74 29.26
C LEU A 272 16.34 -12.07 27.87
N GLY A 273 17.04 -10.94 27.74
CA GLY A 273 17.25 -10.27 26.45
C GLY A 273 17.80 -11.19 25.34
N PRO A 274 18.87 -11.97 25.59
CA PRO A 274 19.42 -12.92 24.63
C PRO A 274 18.44 -14.07 24.32
N LEU A 275 17.73 -14.57 25.35
CA LEU A 275 16.74 -15.64 25.24
C LEU A 275 15.55 -15.24 24.37
N ARG A 276 15.13 -13.97 24.42
CA ARG A 276 14.07 -13.42 23.55
C ARG A 276 14.54 -13.27 22.10
N ALA A 277 15.79 -12.89 21.88
CA ALA A 277 16.36 -12.85 20.53
C ALA A 277 16.46 -14.26 19.93
N GLY A 278 16.87 -15.25 20.73
CA GLY A 278 16.85 -16.67 20.36
C GLY A 278 15.44 -17.17 20.05
N PHE A 279 14.46 -16.88 20.90
CA PHE A 279 13.07 -17.27 20.65
C PHE A 279 12.47 -16.57 19.41
N GLY A 280 12.81 -15.30 19.17
CA GLY A 280 12.45 -14.58 17.94
C GLY A 280 13.04 -15.23 16.69
N ALA A 281 14.29 -15.69 16.74
CA ALA A 281 14.93 -16.44 15.66
C ALA A 281 14.28 -17.82 15.44
N VAL A 282 13.88 -18.52 16.50
CA VAL A 282 13.14 -19.78 16.42
C VAL A 282 11.76 -19.56 15.80
N VAL A 283 11.03 -18.52 16.20
CA VAL A 283 9.73 -18.19 15.59
C VAL A 283 9.89 -17.76 14.14
N LEU A 284 10.96 -17.05 13.77
CA LEU A 284 11.29 -16.76 12.38
C LEU A 284 11.49 -18.03 11.57
N GLY A 285 12.30 -18.96 12.07
CA GLY A 285 12.56 -20.25 11.43
C GLY A 285 11.27 -21.07 11.29
N ALA A 286 10.52 -21.22 12.39
CA ALA A 286 9.26 -21.96 12.40
C ALA A 286 8.19 -21.32 11.51
N GLY A 287 8.09 -20.00 11.54
CA GLY A 287 7.18 -19.21 10.73
C GLY A 287 7.48 -19.32 9.24
N ALA A 288 8.76 -19.23 8.85
CA ALA A 288 9.21 -19.49 7.49
C ALA A 288 8.85 -20.92 7.06
N VAL A 289 9.11 -21.93 7.91
CA VAL A 289 8.75 -23.33 7.62
C VAL A 289 7.23 -23.49 7.45
N ILE A 290 6.40 -22.89 8.30
CA ILE A 290 4.93 -22.98 8.20
C ILE A 290 4.42 -22.28 6.95
N ALA A 291 4.96 -21.09 6.62
CA ALA A 291 4.61 -20.39 5.39
C ALA A 291 4.90 -21.27 4.17
N LEU A 292 6.05 -21.96 4.17
CA LEU A 292 6.43 -22.88 3.11
C LEU A 292 5.57 -24.13 3.05
N LYS A 293 5.16 -24.70 4.18
CA LYS A 293 4.18 -25.79 4.21
C LYS A 293 2.85 -25.36 3.59
N GLN A 294 2.40 -24.14 3.86
CA GLN A 294 1.16 -23.63 3.27
C GLN A 294 1.29 -23.30 1.79
N VAL A 295 2.43 -22.74 1.37
CA VAL A 295 2.76 -22.53 -0.05
C VAL A 295 2.79 -23.89 -0.76
N GLY A 296 3.49 -24.89 -0.22
CA GLY A 296 3.56 -26.25 -0.77
C GLY A 296 2.20 -26.97 -0.83
N LYS A 297 1.36 -26.82 0.20
CA LYS A 297 -0.03 -27.29 0.19
C LYS A 297 -0.91 -26.57 -0.83
N PHE A 298 -0.74 -25.26 -1.01
CA PHE A 298 -1.46 -24.49 -2.03
C PHE A 298 -1.07 -24.93 -3.45
N PHE A 299 0.18 -25.38 -3.63
CA PHE A 299 0.69 -25.98 -4.86
C PHE A 299 0.46 -27.50 -4.96
N GLY A 300 -0.21 -28.13 -4.00
CA GLY A 300 -0.70 -29.51 -4.10
C GLY A 300 0.34 -30.60 -3.85
N THR A 301 1.33 -30.37 -2.98
CA THR A 301 2.22 -31.44 -2.49
C THR A 301 1.90 -31.75 -1.03
N ASN A 302 1.48 -32.99 -0.79
CA ASN A 302 1.52 -33.57 0.54
C ASN A 302 2.92 -34.19 0.71
N ASP A 303 3.47 -34.05 1.91
CA ASP A 303 4.75 -34.61 2.37
C ASP A 303 6.01 -33.77 2.12
N LEU A 304 6.56 -33.27 3.22
CA LEU A 304 7.90 -32.66 3.27
C LEU A 304 8.96 -33.76 3.25
N SER A 305 9.35 -34.17 2.05
CA SER A 305 10.70 -34.68 1.79
C SER A 305 11.45 -33.65 0.95
N ALA A 306 12.79 -33.64 0.97
CA ALA A 306 13.57 -32.72 0.12
C ALA A 306 13.24 -32.85 -1.39
N GLY A 307 12.66 -33.99 -1.82
CA GLY A 307 12.13 -34.18 -3.17
C GLY A 307 10.85 -33.39 -3.46
N SER A 308 9.96 -33.22 -2.46
CA SER A 308 8.71 -32.46 -2.61
C SER A 308 8.93 -30.95 -2.82
N ALA A 309 9.99 -30.38 -2.25
CA ALA A 309 10.32 -28.97 -2.43
C ALA A 309 10.73 -28.68 -3.87
N THR A 310 11.47 -29.59 -4.50
CA THR A 310 11.82 -29.55 -5.91
C THR A 310 10.58 -29.70 -6.80
N GLU A 311 9.61 -30.53 -6.40
CA GLU A 311 8.35 -30.70 -7.14
C GLU A 311 7.41 -29.48 -7.02
N VAL A 312 7.29 -28.86 -5.84
CA VAL A 312 6.58 -27.58 -5.66
C VAL A 312 7.21 -26.49 -6.51
N VAL A 313 8.55 -26.44 -6.54
CA VAL A 313 9.28 -25.49 -7.36
C VAL A 313 9.05 -25.76 -8.84
N ASN A 314 9.19 -27.00 -9.30
CA ASN A 314 8.93 -27.36 -10.70
C ASN A 314 7.47 -27.09 -11.11
N ARG A 315 6.51 -27.34 -10.23
CA ARG A 315 5.08 -27.05 -10.49
C ARG A 315 4.79 -25.55 -10.46
N THR A 316 5.38 -24.80 -9.53
CA THR A 316 5.32 -23.32 -9.49
C THR A 316 5.94 -22.73 -10.76
N GLN A 317 7.05 -23.31 -11.22
CA GLN A 317 7.69 -22.95 -12.48
C GLN A 317 6.76 -23.24 -13.64
N THR A 318 6.22 -24.46 -13.81
CA THR A 318 5.32 -24.82 -14.91
C THR A 318 4.05 -23.96 -14.95
N LEU A 319 3.46 -23.65 -13.79
CA LEU A 319 2.27 -22.80 -13.70
C LEU A 319 2.56 -21.30 -13.96
N THR A 320 3.77 -20.83 -13.64
CA THR A 320 4.18 -19.44 -13.92
C THR A 320 4.80 -19.25 -15.31
N SER A 321 5.19 -20.33 -15.98
CA SER A 321 5.70 -20.32 -17.36
C SER A 321 4.62 -20.03 -18.42
N GLN A 322 3.34 -19.98 -18.05
CA GLN A 322 2.25 -19.73 -18.99
C GLN A 322 2.10 -18.23 -19.25
N GLY A 323 2.26 -17.83 -20.53
CA GLY A 323 2.24 -16.46 -21.01
C GLY A 323 3.60 -16.00 -21.55
N GLY A 324 3.61 -15.25 -22.66
CA GLY A 324 4.79 -14.88 -23.46
C GLY A 324 5.85 -13.98 -22.80
N SER A 325 5.86 -13.88 -21.46
CA SER A 325 6.86 -13.18 -20.64
C SER A 325 7.63 -14.13 -19.71
N ALA A 326 7.49 -15.45 -19.88
CA ALA A 326 8.25 -16.45 -19.14
C ALA A 326 9.71 -16.47 -19.60
N GLN A 327 10.66 -16.35 -18.67
CA GLN A 327 12.07 -16.55 -18.94
C GLN A 327 12.60 -17.83 -18.29
N ALA A 328 13.46 -18.52 -19.03
CA ALA A 328 14.36 -19.52 -18.50
C ALA A 328 15.57 -18.81 -17.87
N THR A 329 15.73 -18.87 -16.55
CA THR A 329 17.01 -18.49 -15.93
C THR A 329 17.27 -19.39 -14.73
N VAL A 330 18.48 -19.97 -14.77
CA VAL A 330 19.27 -20.74 -13.78
C VAL A 330 18.49 -21.60 -12.79
N GLU A 331 18.74 -22.91 -12.86
CA GLU A 331 18.39 -23.92 -11.86
C GLU A 331 18.73 -23.42 -10.44
N GLN A 332 17.78 -22.79 -9.77
CA GLN A 332 17.89 -22.55 -8.34
C GLN A 332 17.59 -23.87 -7.65
N THR A 333 18.66 -24.53 -7.20
CA THR A 333 18.57 -25.70 -6.32
C THR A 333 17.75 -25.28 -5.11
N SER A 334 16.59 -25.91 -5.01
CA SER A 334 15.46 -25.56 -4.16
C SER A 334 15.70 -25.92 -2.69
N VAL A 335 16.65 -25.24 -2.06
CA VAL A 335 16.83 -25.29 -0.61
C VAL A 335 16.75 -23.87 -0.07
N ILE A 336 15.73 -23.62 0.74
CA ILE A 336 15.56 -22.35 1.45
C ILE A 336 16.57 -22.34 2.58
N SER A 337 17.79 -22.02 2.19
CA SER A 337 18.87 -21.76 3.12
C SER A 337 18.93 -20.25 3.34
N PRO A 338 19.08 -19.79 4.60
CA PRO A 338 19.38 -18.39 4.90
C PRO A 338 20.56 -17.82 4.10
N SER A 339 21.44 -18.66 3.55
CA SER A 339 22.54 -18.25 2.66
C SER A 339 22.07 -17.62 1.33
N HIS A 340 20.87 -17.93 0.83
CA HIS A 340 20.35 -17.37 -0.43
C HIS A 340 19.52 -16.09 -0.25
N LEU A 341 19.31 -15.63 0.99
CA LEU A 341 18.55 -14.42 1.30
C LEU A 341 18.94 -13.18 0.48
N PRO A 342 20.24 -12.86 0.30
CA PRO A 342 20.64 -11.69 -0.50
C PRO A 342 20.17 -11.79 -1.96
N GLN A 343 20.28 -12.97 -2.55
CA GLN A 343 19.86 -13.22 -3.93
C GLN A 343 18.33 -13.18 -4.06
N SER A 344 17.60 -13.75 -3.10
CA SER A 344 16.13 -13.69 -3.05
C SER A 344 15.63 -12.24 -2.97
N LEU A 345 16.24 -11.41 -2.13
CA LEU A 345 15.91 -9.97 -2.05
C LEU A 345 16.20 -9.26 -3.35
N MET A 346 17.34 -9.56 -4.00
CA MET A 346 17.68 -8.95 -5.29
C MET A 346 16.65 -9.29 -6.37
N THR A 347 16.28 -10.56 -6.48
CA THR A 347 15.30 -11.04 -7.45
C THR A 347 13.91 -10.47 -7.19
N VAL A 348 13.44 -10.55 -5.94
CA VAL A 348 12.07 -10.15 -5.60
C VAL A 348 11.88 -8.64 -5.61
N LEU A 349 12.90 -7.83 -5.29
CA LEU A 349 12.72 -6.37 -5.20
C LEU A 349 13.13 -5.62 -6.46
N PHE A 350 14.18 -6.03 -7.18
CA PHE A 350 14.82 -5.18 -8.20
C PHE A 350 14.70 -5.69 -9.64
N ARG A 351 14.49 -6.99 -9.89
CA ARG A 351 14.32 -7.53 -11.26
C ARG A 351 12.98 -7.09 -11.89
N PRO A 352 12.71 -7.08 -13.19
CA PRO A 352 13.67 -7.25 -14.26
C PRO A 352 14.68 -6.10 -14.21
N PHE A 353 15.95 -6.42 -14.45
CA PHE A 353 16.93 -5.37 -14.70
C PHE A 353 16.69 -4.75 -16.09
N PRO A 354 17.20 -3.53 -16.36
CA PRO A 354 17.03 -2.89 -17.67
C PRO A 354 17.48 -3.74 -18.86
N PHE A 355 18.44 -4.64 -18.65
CA PHE A 355 18.95 -5.59 -19.64
C PHE A 355 18.11 -6.88 -19.79
N GLU A 356 17.14 -7.13 -18.92
CA GLU A 356 16.22 -8.29 -18.99
C GLU A 356 14.87 -7.91 -19.64
N VAL A 357 14.75 -6.69 -20.16
CA VAL A 357 13.50 -6.11 -20.67
C VAL A 357 13.21 -6.56 -22.09
N HIS A 358 12.04 -7.16 -22.30
CA HIS A 358 11.58 -7.62 -23.61
C HIS A 358 10.20 -7.06 -24.00
N ASN A 359 9.58 -6.23 -23.14
CA ASN A 359 8.32 -5.56 -23.41
C ASN A 359 8.21 -4.24 -22.63
N LEU A 360 7.27 -3.36 -23.03
CA LEU A 360 7.09 -2.04 -22.42
C LEU A 360 6.76 -2.11 -20.92
N GLN A 361 6.04 -3.14 -20.50
CA GLN A 361 5.70 -3.35 -19.09
C GLN A 361 6.95 -3.67 -18.25
N ALA A 362 7.82 -4.56 -18.74
CA ALA A 362 9.09 -4.88 -18.12
C ALA A 362 10.01 -3.66 -18.11
N LEU A 363 9.93 -2.78 -19.12
CA LEU A 363 10.67 -1.52 -19.14
C LEU A 363 10.24 -0.63 -17.98
N LEU A 364 8.94 -0.36 -17.84
CA LEU A 364 8.42 0.46 -16.73
C LEU A 364 8.72 -0.15 -15.36
N ALA A 365 8.62 -1.47 -15.24
CA ALA A 365 8.97 -2.19 -14.01
C ALA A 365 10.47 -2.11 -13.68
N SER A 366 11.36 -2.19 -14.69
CA SER A 366 12.81 -2.07 -14.50
C SER A 366 13.22 -0.66 -14.09
N LEU A 367 12.59 0.38 -14.66
CA LEU A 367 12.80 1.78 -14.26
C LEU A 367 12.43 2.00 -12.79
N GLU A 368 11.30 1.43 -12.34
CA GLU A 368 10.93 1.45 -10.94
C GLU A 368 11.90 0.64 -10.06
N GLY A 369 12.37 -0.52 -10.52
CA GLY A 369 13.39 -1.32 -9.85
C GLY A 369 14.70 -0.54 -9.66
N VAL A 370 15.16 0.18 -10.68
CA VAL A 370 16.32 1.06 -10.62
C VAL A 370 16.08 2.23 -9.65
N LEU A 371 14.90 2.84 -9.67
CA LEU A 371 14.53 3.89 -8.71
C LEU A 371 14.58 3.37 -7.27
N LEU A 372 14.00 2.19 -7.00
CA LEU A 372 14.05 1.56 -5.68
C LEU A 372 15.49 1.21 -5.28
N MET A 373 16.31 0.73 -6.20
CA MET A 373 17.73 0.45 -5.96
C MET A 373 18.49 1.73 -5.60
N ALA A 374 18.28 2.82 -6.35
CA ALA A 374 18.86 4.12 -6.04
C ALA A 374 18.39 4.65 -4.67
N LEU A 375 17.11 4.45 -4.32
CA LEU A 375 16.57 4.81 -3.01
C LEU A 375 17.20 3.97 -1.88
N VAL A 376 17.49 2.69 -2.11
CA VAL A 376 18.19 1.82 -1.15
C VAL A 376 19.64 2.28 -0.97
N VAL A 377 20.38 2.49 -2.08
CA VAL A 377 21.77 2.95 -2.07
C VAL A 377 21.91 4.29 -1.35
N THR A 378 21.07 5.27 -1.68
CA THR A 378 21.06 6.59 -1.01
C THR A 378 20.59 6.52 0.44
N SER A 379 19.91 5.45 0.84
CA SER A 379 19.46 5.21 2.21
C SER A 379 20.40 4.29 3.00
N LEU A 380 21.51 3.81 2.43
CA LEU A 380 22.44 2.90 3.12
C LEU A 380 22.96 3.49 4.43
N VAL A 381 23.29 4.78 4.45
CA VAL A 381 23.74 5.48 5.68
C VAL A 381 22.65 5.47 6.76
N ARG A 382 21.37 5.54 6.36
CA ARG A 382 20.22 5.46 7.27
C ARG A 382 20.01 4.01 7.74
N LEU A 383 20.12 3.06 6.82
CA LEU A 383 19.94 1.62 7.06
C LEU A 383 21.03 1.04 7.96
N ARG A 384 22.23 1.62 8.02
CA ARG A 384 23.26 1.23 9.01
C ARG A 384 22.78 1.35 10.46
N ARG A 385 21.77 2.19 10.75
CA ARG A 385 21.16 2.34 12.08
C ARG A 385 20.04 1.34 12.34
N LEU A 386 19.64 0.57 11.33
CA LEU A 386 18.52 -0.36 11.40
C LEU A 386 18.66 -1.34 12.58
N PRO A 387 19.81 -2.01 12.82
CA PRO A 387 19.92 -2.99 13.91
C PRO A 387 19.53 -2.44 15.29
N GLY A 388 20.00 -1.23 15.63
CA GLY A 388 19.65 -0.57 16.89
C GLY A 388 18.19 -0.09 16.93
N LEU A 389 17.64 0.30 15.78
CA LEU A 389 16.24 0.72 15.66
C LEU A 389 15.25 -0.44 15.73
N LEU A 390 15.60 -1.63 15.27
CA LEU A 390 14.73 -2.82 15.31
C LEU A 390 14.31 -3.16 16.75
N ILE A 391 15.23 -3.00 17.71
CA ILE A 391 14.99 -3.25 19.14
C ILE A 391 14.14 -2.14 19.76
N ARG A 392 14.38 -0.88 19.35
CA ARG A 392 13.67 0.29 19.89
C ARG A 392 12.27 0.46 19.30
N ARG A 393 12.08 0.05 18.04
CA ARG A 393 10.87 0.24 17.24
C ARG A 393 10.43 -1.11 16.67
N PRO A 394 9.62 -1.89 17.43
CA PRO A 394 9.31 -3.27 17.06
C PRO A 394 8.50 -3.40 15.75
N TYR A 395 7.85 -2.33 15.31
CA TYR A 395 7.18 -2.28 14.01
C TYR A 395 8.16 -2.35 12.83
N LEU A 396 9.38 -1.79 12.97
CA LEU A 396 10.43 -1.95 11.97
C LEU A 396 10.89 -3.40 11.88
N ALA A 397 10.91 -4.13 13.00
CA ALA A 397 11.20 -5.55 13.00
C ALA A 397 10.11 -6.36 12.33
N PHE A 398 8.83 -6.08 12.61
CA PHE A 398 7.71 -6.65 11.87
C PHE A 398 7.86 -6.43 10.35
N ALA A 399 8.11 -5.20 9.92
CA ALA A 399 8.26 -4.86 8.50
C ALA A 399 9.46 -5.58 7.88
N LEU A 400 10.62 -5.60 8.55
CA LEU A 400 11.82 -6.28 8.06
C LEU A 400 11.58 -7.79 7.90
N VAL A 401 11.02 -8.43 8.92
CA VAL A 401 10.74 -9.87 8.89
C VAL A 401 9.77 -10.21 7.77
N TYR A 402 8.70 -9.44 7.64
CA TYR A 402 7.75 -9.63 6.55
C TYR A 402 8.45 -9.57 5.19
N VAL A 403 9.29 -8.56 4.96
CA VAL A 403 10.07 -8.40 3.72
C VAL A 403 10.99 -9.59 3.47
N LEU A 404 11.72 -10.06 4.49
CA LEU A 404 12.65 -11.19 4.36
C LEU A 404 11.93 -12.50 4.02
N VAL A 405 10.86 -12.83 4.76
CA VAL A 405 10.09 -14.05 4.52
C VAL A 405 9.36 -13.99 3.18
N PHE A 406 8.83 -12.83 2.80
CA PHE A 406 8.24 -12.61 1.48
C PHE A 406 9.27 -12.82 0.37
N ALA A 407 10.47 -12.25 0.49
CA ALA A 407 11.52 -12.43 -0.50
C ALA A 407 11.92 -13.91 -0.65
N MET A 408 12.05 -14.66 0.44
CA MET A 408 12.33 -16.10 0.37
C MET A 408 11.22 -16.90 -0.31
N ALA A 409 9.95 -16.61 0.02
CA ALA A 409 8.82 -17.35 -0.52
C ALA A 409 8.56 -17.09 -2.02
N PHE A 410 8.82 -15.87 -2.49
CA PHE A 410 8.47 -15.43 -3.85
C PHE A 410 9.68 -15.38 -4.82
N ALA A 411 10.88 -15.74 -4.37
CA ALA A 411 12.08 -15.75 -5.22
C ALA A 411 11.98 -16.71 -6.42
N ASN A 412 11.14 -17.75 -6.33
CA ASN A 412 11.03 -18.82 -7.33
C ASN A 412 10.06 -18.51 -8.49
N ILE A 413 9.44 -17.33 -8.53
CA ILE A 413 8.49 -16.96 -9.60
C ILE A 413 9.27 -16.58 -10.88
N LYS A 414 9.04 -17.31 -11.97
CA LYS A 414 9.72 -17.09 -13.28
C LYS A 414 9.10 -16.00 -14.16
N ASN A 415 7.88 -15.58 -13.86
CA ASN A 415 7.17 -14.58 -14.65
C ASN A 415 7.29 -13.20 -14.01
N PHE A 416 8.02 -12.29 -14.66
CA PHE A 416 8.20 -10.93 -14.15
C PHE A 416 6.90 -10.12 -14.07
N GLY A 417 5.93 -10.40 -14.95
CA GLY A 417 4.60 -9.78 -14.89
C GLY A 417 3.83 -10.18 -13.64
N ILE A 418 3.92 -11.45 -13.23
CA ILE A 418 3.33 -11.93 -11.97
C ILE A 418 4.13 -11.35 -10.79
N LEU A 419 5.46 -11.43 -10.82
CA LEU A 419 6.30 -10.94 -9.73
C LEU A 419 6.09 -9.45 -9.44
N THR A 420 5.96 -8.62 -10.47
CA THR A 420 5.70 -7.17 -10.33
C THR A 420 4.35 -6.88 -9.67
N ARG A 421 3.33 -7.71 -9.92
CA ARG A 421 2.03 -7.62 -9.22
C ARG A 421 2.12 -8.05 -7.76
N GLU A 422 2.82 -9.13 -7.48
CA GLU A 422 3.01 -9.63 -6.11
C GLU A 422 3.78 -8.62 -5.23
N ARG A 423 4.70 -7.83 -5.81
CA ARG A 423 5.48 -6.81 -5.08
C ARG A 423 4.67 -5.72 -4.42
N VAL A 424 3.47 -5.43 -4.93
CA VAL A 424 2.54 -4.48 -4.32
C VAL A 424 2.28 -4.85 -2.85
N GLN A 425 2.34 -6.14 -2.51
CA GLN A 425 2.12 -6.65 -1.16
C GLN A 425 3.32 -6.48 -0.22
N VAL A 426 4.52 -6.19 -0.74
CA VAL A 426 5.74 -6.02 0.06
C VAL A 426 6.25 -4.58 0.08
N PHE A 427 5.97 -3.80 -0.96
CA PHE A 427 6.42 -2.41 -1.07
C PHE A 427 6.04 -1.52 0.11
N PRO A 428 4.82 -1.52 0.66
CA PRO A 428 4.51 -0.68 1.82
C PRO A 428 5.47 -0.90 2.99
N PHE A 429 5.95 -2.14 3.20
CA PHE A 429 6.88 -2.49 4.27
C PHE A 429 8.35 -2.21 3.90
N VAL A 430 8.75 -2.41 2.64
CA VAL A 430 10.10 -1.99 2.16
C VAL A 430 10.26 -0.48 2.32
N LEU A 431 9.24 0.28 1.93
CA LEU A 431 9.26 1.74 2.00
C LEU A 431 9.34 2.26 3.44
N VAL A 432 8.82 1.52 4.43
CA VAL A 432 9.00 1.83 5.87
C VAL A 432 10.48 1.82 6.24
N LEU A 433 11.24 0.82 5.77
CA LEU A 433 12.68 0.70 6.03
C LEU A 433 13.48 1.83 5.35
N LEU A 434 12.99 2.32 4.20
CA LEU A 434 13.60 3.45 3.49
C LEU A 434 13.25 4.82 4.07
N ALA A 435 12.20 4.91 4.90
CA ALA A 435 11.74 6.14 5.54
C ALA A 435 12.39 6.42 6.91
N ILE A 436 13.53 5.79 7.22
CA ILE A 436 14.32 6.12 8.42
C ILE A 436 14.84 7.57 8.30
N PRO A 437 14.76 8.38 9.38
CA PRO A 437 15.22 9.77 9.36
C PRO A 437 16.74 9.86 9.10
N LYS A 438 17.18 10.97 8.52
CA LYS A 438 18.62 11.25 8.38
C LYS A 438 19.23 11.50 9.77
N PRO A 439 20.53 11.22 9.95
CA PRO A 439 21.28 11.84 11.04
C PRO A 439 21.05 13.35 11.01
N GLU A 440 20.56 13.93 12.10
CA GLU A 440 20.82 15.35 12.33
C GLU A 440 22.34 15.50 12.39
N ALA A 441 22.87 16.47 11.63
CA ALA A 441 24.25 16.87 11.83
C ALA A 441 24.39 17.30 13.29
N PRO A 442 25.48 16.92 13.99
CA PRO A 442 25.66 17.36 15.37
C PRO A 442 25.50 18.89 15.42
N ASP A 443 24.55 19.35 16.24
CA ASP A 443 24.23 20.76 16.42
C ASP A 443 25.48 21.53 16.85
N GLY A 444 26.11 22.17 15.88
CA GLY A 444 27.25 23.08 16.06
C GLY A 444 27.19 24.30 15.13
N ALA A 445 26.12 24.45 14.34
CA ALA A 445 25.85 25.69 13.62
C ALA A 445 24.74 26.43 14.38
N PRO A 446 25.00 27.60 14.99
CA PRO A 446 24.00 28.29 15.78
C PRO A 446 22.82 28.62 14.88
N ALA A 447 21.66 28.04 15.23
CA ALA A 447 20.39 28.40 14.65
C ALA A 447 20.27 29.92 14.72
N ARG A 448 20.28 30.57 13.56
CA ARG A 448 19.91 31.97 13.37
C ARG A 448 18.51 32.11 13.96
N ARG A 449 18.44 32.51 15.24
CA ARG A 449 17.19 32.88 15.91
C ARG A 449 16.54 33.93 15.01
N ARG A 450 15.46 33.55 14.32
CA ARG A 450 14.55 34.51 13.71
C ARG A 450 14.06 35.38 14.85
N GLY A 451 14.53 36.62 14.87
CA GLY A 451 14.17 37.61 15.88
C GLY A 451 12.67 37.75 15.95
N VAL A 452 12.09 37.32 17.07
CA VAL A 452 10.88 37.94 17.58
C VAL A 452 11.36 39.26 18.18
N ALA A 453 11.21 40.34 17.43
CA ALA A 453 11.42 41.69 17.96
C ALA A 453 10.30 41.95 18.98
N VAL A 454 10.60 41.70 20.25
CA VAL A 454 9.85 42.27 21.36
C VAL A 454 10.29 43.73 21.45
N THR A 455 9.43 44.64 21.01
CA THR A 455 9.59 46.07 21.21
C THR A 455 9.39 46.39 22.69
N THR A 456 10.48 46.39 23.46
CA THR A 456 10.54 47.07 24.77
C THR A 456 10.62 48.57 24.54
N GLY A 457 9.47 49.25 24.66
CA GLY A 457 9.42 50.70 24.80
C GLY A 457 9.78 51.08 26.23
N ALA A 458 11.02 51.52 26.44
CA ALA A 458 11.40 52.25 27.62
C ALA A 458 10.98 53.71 27.46
N LYS A 459 10.11 54.20 28.34
CA LYS A 459 10.02 55.63 28.67
C LYS A 459 10.28 55.78 30.16
N ARG A 460 11.39 56.48 30.46
CA ARG A 460 11.78 56.99 31.76
C ARG A 460 10.67 57.90 32.32
N GLU A 461 10.56 57.93 33.65
CA GLU A 461 10.89 59.07 34.54
C GLU A 461 9.84 59.25 35.65
N GLY A 462 10.30 59.41 36.89
CA GLY A 462 9.54 60.12 37.93
C GLY A 462 9.25 59.37 39.23
N ASP A 463 10.27 59.30 40.09
CA ASP A 463 10.22 59.61 41.54
C ASP A 463 9.47 58.72 42.56
N PRO A 464 9.84 58.81 43.86
CA PRO A 464 9.90 57.68 44.77
C PRO A 464 8.88 57.82 45.91
N GLN A 465 8.92 56.86 46.84
CA GLN A 465 8.62 56.98 48.28
C GLN A 465 7.63 55.94 48.85
N TRP A 466 8.14 55.25 49.88
CA TRP A 466 7.46 54.89 51.13
C TRP A 466 6.10 54.19 51.06
N ARG A 467 6.08 52.87 51.30
CA ARG A 467 5.92 52.22 52.62
C ARG A 467 5.88 50.71 52.47
#